data_AF-A0A929D586-F1
#
_entry.id   AF-A0A929D586-F1
#
_cell.length_a   1.000
_cell.length_b   1.000
_cell.length_c   1.000
_cell.angle_alpha   90.00
_cell.angle_beta   90.00
_cell.angle_gamma   90.00
#
_symmetry.space_group_name_H-M   'P 1'
#
loop_
_entity.id
_entity.type
_entity.pdbx_description
1 polymer ?
#
loop_
_entity_poly.entity_id
_entity_poly.type
_entity_poly.pdbx_seq_one_letter_code
_entity_poly.pdbx_strand_id
1 'polypeptide(L)'
;MWQQVVGKELTTTEGEPIGVIYPGRPNGDNGPDFRDAVIVNESRLMQGDVEVHTKSSDWYRHEHHCDAGYNSVILHVAMWHDCHSTTVLQSGESVPVLCLAQALRHQAYLLPNQLPCFRILNRMDKGSLERLLSAAGDARFKQKAKHFRTEILRFAQKEQAGQALFRGMMRALGYSKNTKPFE
;
A
#
# COMPACT_ATOMS: atom_id res chain seq x y z
N MET A 1 -0.26 -6.09 7.14
CA MET A 1 -0.66 -5.74 8.52
C MET A 1 -2.15 -5.97 8.73
N TRP A 2 -3.02 -5.41 7.87
CA TRP A 2 -4.46 -5.69 7.87
C TRP A 2 -4.83 -7.18 7.97
N GLN A 3 -4.31 -8.04 7.09
CA GLN A 3 -4.63 -9.49 7.13
C GLN A 3 -4.22 -10.20 8.43
N GLN A 4 -3.36 -9.59 9.26
CA GLN A 4 -2.95 -10.17 10.54
C GLN A 4 -3.92 -9.79 11.68
N VAL A 5 -4.92 -8.94 11.45
CA VAL A 5 -5.91 -8.56 12.47
C VAL A 5 -7.15 -9.48 12.50
N VAL A 6 -7.16 -10.53 11.68
CA VAL A 6 -8.22 -11.55 11.66
C VAL A 6 -8.35 -12.23 13.02
N GLY A 7 -9.59 -12.41 13.48
CA GLY A 7 -9.89 -13.05 14.76
C GLY A 7 -9.58 -12.21 15.99
N LYS A 8 -9.42 -10.88 15.84
CA LYS A 8 -9.10 -9.96 16.93
C LYS A 8 -10.25 -9.00 17.18
N GLU A 9 -10.38 -8.58 18.43
CA GLU A 9 -11.34 -7.55 18.82
C GLU A 9 -10.80 -6.18 18.37
N LEU A 10 -11.51 -5.55 17.44
CA LEU A 10 -11.16 -4.24 16.91
C LEU A 10 -12.30 -3.27 17.18
N THR A 11 -11.98 -1.99 17.24
CA THR A 11 -12.97 -0.92 17.38
C THR A 11 -12.70 0.16 16.36
N THR A 12 -13.74 0.72 15.75
CA THR A 12 -13.64 1.89 14.89
C THR A 12 -13.21 3.12 15.70
N THR A 13 -12.88 4.20 15.01
CA THR A 13 -12.59 5.51 15.63
C THR A 13 -13.79 6.06 16.40
N GLU A 14 -15.01 5.67 16.03
CA GLU A 14 -16.26 6.03 16.71
C GLU A 14 -16.61 5.07 17.86
N GLY A 15 -15.78 4.05 18.12
CA GLY A 15 -15.98 3.09 19.21
C GLY A 15 -16.86 1.88 18.86
N GLU A 16 -17.25 1.71 17.59
CA GLU A 16 -18.06 0.57 17.15
C GLU A 16 -17.21 -0.71 17.07
N PRO A 17 -17.70 -1.86 17.57
CA PRO A 17 -16.97 -3.12 17.51
C PRO A 17 -16.91 -3.69 16.09
N ILE A 18 -15.71 -4.06 15.65
CA ILE A 18 -15.43 -4.68 14.34
C ILE A 18 -14.84 -6.08 14.57
N GLY A 19 -15.46 -7.08 13.94
CA GLY A 19 -14.92 -8.43 13.81
C GLY A 19 -14.54 -8.73 12.36
N VAL A 20 -13.30 -9.17 12.12
CA VAL A 20 -12.85 -9.56 10.76
C VAL A 20 -12.97 -11.07 10.60
N ILE A 21 -13.92 -11.52 9.76
CA ILE A 21 -14.11 -12.94 9.41
C ILE A 21 -13.15 -13.32 8.28
N TYR A 22 -13.12 -12.53 7.22
CA TYR A 22 -12.23 -12.69 6.09
C TYR A 22 -11.67 -11.32 5.69
N PRO A 23 -10.34 -11.11 5.67
CA PRO A 23 -9.76 -9.80 5.44
C PRO A 23 -9.81 -9.37 3.97
N GLY A 24 -10.32 -10.21 3.08
CA GLY A 24 -10.32 -9.99 1.64
C GLY A 24 -9.07 -10.56 0.95
N ARG A 25 -9.18 -10.68 -0.37
CA ARG A 25 -8.09 -11.06 -1.28
C ARG A 25 -7.30 -9.80 -1.66
N PRO A 26 -5.95 -9.80 -1.58
CA PRO A 26 -5.16 -8.66 -2.01
C PRO A 26 -5.46 -8.29 -3.46
N ASN A 27 -5.73 -7.03 -3.70
CA ASN A 27 -5.77 -6.44 -5.02
C ASN A 27 -4.40 -5.84 -5.32
N GLY A 28 -3.85 -6.16 -6.49
CA GLY A 28 -2.65 -5.45 -6.95
C GLY A 28 -2.95 -4.49 -8.09
N ASP A 29 -4.19 -4.43 -8.56
CA ASP A 29 -4.63 -3.59 -9.66
C ASP A 29 -5.27 -2.31 -9.11
N ASN A 30 -5.88 -1.51 -9.98
CA ASN A 30 -6.58 -0.30 -9.55
C ASN A 30 -7.78 -0.63 -8.63
N GLY A 31 -8.18 0.35 -7.83
CA GLY A 31 -9.27 0.23 -6.87
C GLY A 31 -8.77 -0.21 -5.49
N PRO A 32 -9.68 -0.69 -4.62
CA PRO A 32 -9.36 -0.93 -3.23
C PRO A 32 -8.27 -1.98 -3.01
N ASP A 33 -7.46 -1.82 -1.96
CA ASP A 33 -6.34 -2.70 -1.61
C ASP A 33 -6.74 -4.17 -1.39
N PHE A 34 -7.93 -4.42 -0.84
CA PHE A 34 -8.46 -5.77 -0.61
C PHE A 34 -9.88 -5.88 -1.10
N ARG A 35 -10.17 -6.96 -1.84
CA ARG A 35 -11.50 -7.25 -2.39
C ARG A 35 -12.20 -8.33 -1.61
N ASP A 36 -13.54 -8.27 -1.60
CA ASP A 36 -14.43 -9.33 -1.10
C ASP A 36 -14.17 -9.71 0.37
N ALA A 37 -13.76 -8.75 1.20
CA ALA A 37 -13.69 -8.92 2.64
C ALA A 37 -15.07 -9.17 3.26
N VAL A 38 -15.07 -9.89 4.37
CA VAL A 38 -16.26 -10.18 5.17
C VAL A 38 -15.96 -9.77 6.61
N ILE A 39 -16.72 -8.81 7.10
CA ILE A 39 -16.59 -8.26 8.45
C ILE A 39 -17.94 -8.24 9.17
N VAL A 40 -17.89 -8.10 10.48
CA VAL A 40 -19.04 -7.85 11.34
C VAL A 40 -18.84 -6.48 11.98
N ASN A 41 -19.77 -5.55 11.77
CA ASN A 41 -19.82 -4.27 12.49
C ASN A 41 -21.15 -4.17 13.26
N GLU A 42 -21.11 -3.92 14.56
CA GLU A 42 -22.31 -3.85 15.43
C GLU A 42 -23.31 -5.02 15.25
N SER A 43 -22.80 -6.25 15.06
CA SER A 43 -23.60 -7.46 14.77
C SER A 43 -24.19 -7.56 13.36
N ARG A 44 -23.85 -6.65 12.44
CA ARG A 44 -24.22 -6.73 11.02
C ARG A 44 -23.09 -7.36 10.21
N LEU A 45 -23.41 -8.41 9.45
CA LEU A 45 -22.49 -9.00 8.48
C LEU A 45 -22.41 -8.10 7.25
N MET A 46 -21.20 -7.67 6.90
CA MET A 46 -20.92 -6.83 5.74
C MET A 46 -19.96 -7.56 4.81
N GLN A 47 -20.22 -7.45 3.50
CA GLN A 47 -19.36 -7.98 2.45
C GLN A 47 -19.04 -6.86 1.46
N GLY A 48 -17.75 -6.72 1.12
CA GLY A 48 -17.27 -5.65 0.25
C GLY A 48 -15.76 -5.51 0.33
N ASP A 49 -15.25 -4.33 0.03
CA ASP A 49 -13.82 -4.09 -0.10
C ASP A 49 -13.24 -3.36 1.13
N VAL A 50 -11.92 -3.41 1.27
CA VAL A 50 -11.19 -2.70 2.32
C VAL A 50 -10.08 -1.90 1.69
N GLU A 51 -9.99 -0.62 2.08
CA GLU A 51 -8.93 0.28 1.65
C GLU A 51 -8.00 0.62 2.82
N VAL A 52 -6.69 0.70 2.56
CA VAL A 52 -5.69 0.90 3.61
C VAL A 52 -4.78 2.10 3.34
N HIS A 53 -4.81 3.07 4.24
CA HIS A 53 -3.94 4.25 4.19
C HIS A 53 -2.98 4.38 5.37
N THR A 54 -1.96 5.22 5.19
CA THR A 54 -1.11 5.63 6.32
C THR A 54 -1.85 6.61 7.22
N LYS A 55 -2.57 7.56 6.63
CA LYS A 55 -3.39 8.53 7.34
C LYS A 55 -4.82 8.47 6.86
N SER A 56 -5.79 8.68 7.74
CA SER A 56 -7.21 8.72 7.33
C SER A 56 -7.48 9.83 6.32
N SER A 57 -6.75 10.96 6.39
CA SER A 57 -6.87 12.06 5.42
C SER A 57 -6.41 11.70 4.00
N ASP A 58 -5.60 10.64 3.82
CA ASP A 58 -5.11 10.23 2.50
C ASP A 58 -6.26 9.78 1.57
N TRP A 59 -7.39 9.33 2.13
CA TRP A 59 -8.61 9.04 1.36
C TRP A 59 -9.05 10.21 0.47
N TYR A 60 -9.04 11.42 1.02
CA TYR A 60 -9.45 12.62 0.32
C TYR A 60 -8.33 13.16 -0.57
N ARG A 61 -7.08 13.06 -0.11
CA ARG A 61 -5.90 13.47 -0.86
C ARG A 61 -5.71 12.66 -2.15
N HIS A 62 -6.11 11.40 -2.14
CA HIS A 62 -6.11 10.52 -3.32
C HIS A 62 -7.43 10.57 -4.10
N GLU A 63 -8.37 11.43 -3.69
CA GLU A 63 -9.65 11.66 -4.38
C GLU A 63 -10.56 10.41 -4.44
N HIS A 64 -10.40 9.43 -3.54
CA HIS A 64 -11.25 8.24 -3.52
C HIS A 64 -12.72 8.54 -3.21
N HIS A 65 -12.99 9.61 -2.46
CA HIS A 65 -14.34 10.15 -2.26
C HIS A 65 -15.04 10.64 -3.55
N CYS A 66 -14.31 10.78 -4.66
CA CYS A 66 -14.84 11.15 -5.96
C CYS A 66 -14.84 9.97 -6.96
N ASP A 67 -14.35 8.81 -6.56
CA ASP A 67 -14.15 7.66 -7.44
C ASP A 67 -15.15 6.53 -7.14
N ALA A 68 -16.02 6.25 -8.13
CA ALA A 68 -17.02 5.19 -8.04
C ALA A 68 -16.41 3.78 -7.89
N GLY A 69 -15.14 3.59 -8.26
CA GLY A 69 -14.41 2.33 -8.07
C GLY A 69 -14.23 1.93 -6.60
N TYR A 70 -14.41 2.86 -5.68
CA TYR A 70 -14.32 2.66 -4.23
C TYR A 70 -15.68 2.54 -3.55
N ASN A 71 -16.79 2.61 -4.29
CA ASN A 71 -18.14 2.52 -3.71
C ASN A 71 -18.46 1.14 -3.08
N SER A 72 -17.64 0.12 -3.33
CA SER A 72 -17.75 -1.18 -2.67
C SER A 72 -16.97 -1.27 -1.36
N VAL A 73 -16.24 -0.22 -0.96
CA VAL A 73 -15.47 -0.20 0.29
C VAL A 73 -16.43 -0.18 1.48
N ILE A 74 -16.27 -1.16 2.37
CA ILE A 74 -17.07 -1.31 3.60
C ILE A 74 -16.29 -0.97 4.86
N LEU A 75 -14.98 -0.78 4.75
CA LEU A 75 -14.11 -0.38 5.85
C LEU A 75 -12.89 0.36 5.32
N HIS A 76 -12.61 1.53 5.89
CA HIS A 76 -11.37 2.25 5.65
C HIS A 76 -10.42 2.03 6.82
N VAL A 77 -9.25 1.45 6.55
CA VAL A 77 -8.24 1.15 7.57
C VAL A 77 -7.13 2.18 7.46
N ALA A 78 -6.88 2.94 8.52
CA ALA A 78 -5.78 3.90 8.57
C ALA A 78 -4.76 3.48 9.64
N MET A 79 -3.46 3.66 9.37
CA MET A 79 -2.46 3.53 10.42
C MET A 79 -2.65 4.61 11.49
N TRP A 80 -2.79 5.87 11.08
CA TRP A 80 -3.01 7.01 11.94
C TRP A 80 -4.32 7.70 11.60
N HIS A 81 -5.12 8.01 12.61
CA HIS A 81 -6.33 8.81 12.44
C HIS A 81 -6.01 10.30 12.68
N ASP A 82 -6.08 11.12 11.62
CA ASP A 82 -5.69 12.53 11.62
C ASP A 82 -6.78 13.48 11.12
N CYS A 83 -7.98 12.98 10.82
CA CYS A 83 -9.14 13.78 10.44
C CYS A 83 -10.41 13.27 11.13
N HIS A 84 -11.24 14.17 11.66
CA HIS A 84 -12.38 13.87 12.53
C HIS A 84 -13.63 13.29 11.82
N SER A 85 -13.52 12.79 10.59
CA SER A 85 -14.68 12.33 9.82
C SER A 85 -14.68 10.83 9.58
N THR A 86 -15.87 10.24 9.63
CA THR A 86 -16.18 9.00 8.90
C THR A 86 -15.79 9.19 7.44
N THR A 87 -15.34 8.12 6.80
CA THR A 87 -14.97 8.17 5.38
C THR A 87 -16.24 8.25 4.55
N VAL A 88 -16.29 9.16 3.57
CA VAL A 88 -17.45 9.30 2.68
C VAL A 88 -17.08 8.80 1.30
N LEU A 89 -17.90 7.89 0.78
CA LEU A 89 -17.78 7.35 -0.57
C LEU A 89 -18.32 8.33 -1.60
N GLN A 90 -17.99 8.11 -2.87
CA GLN A 90 -18.57 8.86 -3.97
C GLN A 90 -20.11 8.72 -4.01
N SER A 91 -20.65 7.56 -3.60
CA SER A 91 -22.09 7.34 -3.46
C SER A 91 -22.77 8.22 -2.38
N GLY A 92 -21.99 8.88 -1.53
CA GLY A 92 -22.47 9.63 -0.37
C GLY A 92 -22.66 8.78 0.89
N GLU A 93 -22.43 7.46 0.81
CA GLU A 93 -22.47 6.58 1.99
C GLU A 93 -21.24 6.79 2.88
N SER A 94 -21.47 6.68 4.19
CA SER A 94 -20.40 6.73 5.19
C SER A 94 -19.86 5.33 5.48
N VAL A 95 -18.54 5.23 5.58
CA VAL A 95 -17.79 4.02 5.85
C VAL A 95 -17.04 4.16 7.17
N PRO A 96 -17.10 3.15 8.05
CA PRO A 96 -16.36 3.17 9.31
C PRO A 96 -14.85 3.23 9.06
N VAL A 97 -14.16 3.91 9.97
CA VAL A 97 -12.69 4.01 9.96
C VAL A 97 -12.11 3.18 11.09
N LEU A 98 -11.20 2.27 10.76
CA LEU A 98 -10.39 1.53 11.74
C LEU A 98 -9.01 2.16 11.85
N CYS A 99 -8.66 2.65 13.04
CA CYS A 99 -7.31 3.15 13.34
C CYS A 99 -6.43 2.01 13.89
N LEU A 100 -5.48 1.54 13.08
CA LEU A 100 -4.57 0.46 13.50
C LEU A 100 -3.66 0.87 14.65
N ALA A 101 -3.15 2.11 14.71
CA ALA A 101 -2.31 2.53 15.83
C ALA A 101 -3.06 2.48 17.16
N GLN A 102 -4.37 2.78 17.17
CA GLN A 102 -5.21 2.65 18.36
C GLN A 102 -5.44 1.18 18.72
N ALA A 103 -5.86 0.35 17.76
CA ALA A 103 -6.06 -1.09 17.98
C ALA A 103 -4.78 -1.77 18.49
N LEU A 104 -3.63 -1.46 17.87
CA LEU A 104 -2.32 -2.01 18.23
C LEU A 104 -1.74 -1.44 19.53
N ARG A 105 -2.10 -0.22 19.96
CA ARG A 105 -1.70 0.29 21.29
C ARG A 105 -2.27 -0.57 22.40
N HIS A 106 -3.54 -0.96 22.29
CA HIS A 106 -4.19 -1.83 23.25
C HIS A 106 -3.79 -3.30 23.09
N GLN A 107 -3.14 -3.64 21.97
CA GLN A 107 -2.81 -5.00 21.61
C GLN A 107 -1.38 -5.09 21.05
N ALA A 108 -0.40 -4.54 21.77
CA ALA A 108 0.99 -4.43 21.32
C ALA A 108 1.64 -5.77 20.93
N TYR A 109 1.11 -6.88 21.45
CA TYR A 109 1.50 -8.26 21.13
C TYR A 109 1.14 -8.70 19.70
N LEU A 110 0.38 -7.88 18.95
CA LEU A 110 -0.11 -8.18 17.61
C LEU A 110 0.75 -7.70 16.47
N LEU A 111 1.74 -6.85 16.76
CA LEU A 111 2.74 -6.50 15.77
C LEU A 111 3.45 -7.80 15.39
N PRO A 112 3.41 -8.21 14.11
CA PRO A 112 4.18 -9.37 13.69
C PRO A 112 5.60 -9.08 14.11
N ASN A 113 6.23 -10.06 14.77
CA ASN A 113 7.61 -9.99 15.15
C ASN A 113 8.44 -9.82 13.86
N GLN A 114 8.67 -8.55 13.54
CA GLN A 114 9.77 -7.96 12.81
C GLN A 114 9.74 -8.26 11.31
N LEU A 115 9.44 -7.21 10.51
CA LEU A 115 9.92 -7.14 9.13
C LEU A 115 11.38 -7.62 9.12
N PRO A 116 11.86 -8.36 8.09
CA PRO A 116 13.21 -8.91 8.10
C PRO A 116 14.30 -7.88 8.44
N CYS A 117 14.08 -6.62 8.02
CA CYS A 117 14.95 -5.49 8.32
C CYS A 117 14.76 -4.87 9.71
N PHE A 118 13.62 -5.03 10.39
CA PHE A 118 13.33 -4.36 11.66
C PHE A 118 14.31 -4.72 12.78
N ARG A 119 14.73 -6.00 12.87
CA ARG A 119 15.79 -6.43 13.80
C ARG A 119 17.13 -5.75 13.53
N ILE A 120 17.44 -5.55 12.25
CA ILE A 120 18.70 -4.97 11.78
C ILE A 120 18.68 -3.46 12.02
N LEU A 121 17.57 -2.80 11.72
CA LEU A 121 17.37 -1.36 11.92
C LEU A 121 17.49 -0.96 13.40
N ASN A 122 16.94 -1.76 14.32
CA ASN A 122 17.08 -1.47 15.76
C ASN A 122 18.51 -1.66 16.30
N ARG A 123 19.39 -2.33 15.55
CA ARG A 123 20.79 -2.57 15.94
C ARG A 123 21.76 -1.65 15.22
N MET A 124 21.27 -0.80 14.32
CA MET A 124 22.08 0.01 13.43
C MET A 124 21.93 1.48 13.81
N ASP A 125 23.05 2.18 14.00
CA ASP A 125 23.01 3.62 14.18
C ASP A 125 22.57 4.31 12.87
N LYS A 126 22.09 5.55 12.99
CA LYS A 126 21.60 6.34 11.86
C LYS A 126 22.64 6.45 10.73
N GLY A 127 23.92 6.63 11.05
CA GLY A 127 24.98 6.77 10.06
C GLY A 127 25.25 5.46 9.30
N SER A 128 25.22 4.32 9.99
CA SER A 128 25.32 3.01 9.34
C SER A 128 24.12 2.72 8.42
N LEU A 129 22.91 3.12 8.83
CA LEU A 129 21.72 2.99 7.99
C LEU A 129 21.81 3.85 6.72
N GLU A 130 22.22 5.12 6.86
CA GLU A 130 22.44 6.02 5.72
C GLU A 130 23.46 5.45 4.74
N ARG A 131 24.60 4.93 5.23
CA ARG A 131 25.61 4.27 4.39
C ARG A 131 25.07 3.05 3.66
N LEU A 132 24.31 2.20 4.36
CA LEU A 132 23.71 1.01 3.76
C LEU A 132 22.73 1.37 2.64
N LEU A 133 21.83 2.32 2.90
CA LEU A 133 20.84 2.78 1.92
C LEU A 133 21.51 3.46 0.73
N SER A 134 22.55 4.25 0.96
CA SER A 134 23.34 4.89 -0.09
C SER A 134 24.04 3.84 -0.97
N ALA A 135 24.74 2.88 -0.37
CA ALA A 135 25.41 1.80 -1.10
C ALA A 135 24.43 0.93 -1.90
N ALA A 136 23.26 0.61 -1.32
CA ALA A 136 22.20 -0.12 -2.01
C ALA A 136 21.59 0.69 -3.18
N GLY A 137 21.41 1.99 -2.98
CA GLY A 137 20.98 2.94 -4.01
C GLY A 137 21.95 2.99 -5.18
N ASP A 138 23.25 3.13 -4.90
CA ASP A 138 24.32 3.12 -5.90
C ASP A 138 24.39 1.80 -6.66
N ALA A 139 24.27 0.66 -5.97
CA ALA A 139 24.24 -0.65 -6.61
C ALA A 139 23.07 -0.77 -7.59
N ARG A 140 21.86 -0.36 -7.18
CA ARG A 140 20.67 -0.33 -8.02
C ARG A 140 20.83 0.63 -9.20
N PHE A 141 21.42 1.80 -8.99
CA PHE A 141 21.71 2.77 -10.05
C PHE A 141 22.68 2.19 -11.09
N LYS A 142 23.80 1.63 -10.64
CA LYS A 142 24.79 0.97 -11.52
C LYS A 142 24.19 -0.19 -12.30
N GLN A 143 23.32 -0.98 -11.67
CA GLN A 143 22.59 -2.06 -12.35
C GLN A 143 21.70 -1.51 -13.48
N LYS A 144 20.93 -0.44 -13.23
CA LYS A 144 20.13 0.22 -14.27
C LYS A 144 21.00 0.80 -15.39
N ALA A 145 22.09 1.48 -15.05
CA ALA A 145 23.01 2.06 -16.03
C ALA A 145 23.64 0.96 -16.91
N LYS A 146 24.04 -0.18 -16.34
CA LYS A 146 24.55 -1.34 -17.08
C LYS A 146 23.51 -1.90 -18.04
N HIS A 147 22.25 -1.96 -17.64
CA HIS A 147 21.16 -2.39 -18.51
C HIS A 147 21.01 -1.46 -19.73
N PHE A 148 20.93 -0.14 -19.52
CA PHE A 148 20.89 0.83 -20.63
C PHE A 148 22.11 0.73 -21.54
N ARG A 149 23.32 0.61 -20.97
CA ARG A 149 24.55 0.46 -21.76
C ARG A 149 24.51 -0.79 -22.63
N THR A 150 24.00 -1.90 -22.09
CA THR A 150 23.87 -3.16 -22.84
C THR A 150 22.90 -2.99 -24.01
N GLU A 151 21.73 -2.39 -23.77
CA GLU A 151 20.74 -2.16 -24.82
C GLU A 151 21.25 -1.20 -25.90
N ILE A 152 21.93 -0.12 -25.55
CA ILE A 152 22.53 0.81 -26.53
C ILE A 152 23.58 0.10 -27.40
N LEU A 153 24.42 -0.75 -26.79
CA LEU A 153 25.46 -1.50 -27.52
C LEU A 153 24.90 -2.62 -28.39
N ARG A 154 23.77 -3.22 -28.01
CA ARG A 154 23.16 -4.37 -28.71
C ARG A 154 22.70 -4.01 -30.13
N PHE A 155 22.34 -2.76 -30.38
CA PHE A 155 21.70 -2.39 -31.65
C PHE A 155 22.63 -1.69 -32.67
N ALA A 156 23.84 -1.23 -32.36
CA ALA A 156 24.86 -0.74 -33.32
C ALA A 156 24.51 0.24 -34.51
N GLN A 157 23.35 0.90 -34.60
CA GLN A 157 23.00 1.86 -35.66
C GLN A 157 22.34 3.17 -35.15
N LYS A 158 22.41 4.23 -35.98
CA LYS A 158 22.37 5.67 -35.61
C LYS A 158 21.14 6.24 -34.85
N GLU A 159 20.10 5.47 -34.53
CA GLU A 159 18.88 5.99 -33.84
C GLU A 159 18.60 5.39 -32.44
N GLN A 160 19.58 4.73 -31.80
CA GLN A 160 19.29 3.79 -30.71
C GLN A 160 19.34 4.30 -29.28
N ALA A 161 20.06 5.38 -29.00
CA ALA A 161 20.05 5.96 -27.65
C ALA A 161 18.64 6.45 -27.30
N GLY A 162 17.94 7.07 -28.27
CA GLY A 162 16.56 7.50 -28.12
C GLY A 162 15.61 6.33 -27.89
N GLN A 163 15.74 5.24 -28.67
CA GLN A 163 14.89 4.05 -28.50
C GLN A 163 15.13 3.33 -27.17
N ALA A 164 16.40 3.20 -26.74
CA ALA A 164 16.74 2.61 -25.45
C ALA A 164 16.20 3.47 -24.29
N LEU A 165 16.32 4.81 -24.40
CA LEU A 165 15.75 5.75 -23.46
C LEU A 165 14.22 5.63 -23.41
N PHE A 166 13.56 5.62 -24.57
CA PHE A 166 12.11 5.50 -24.69
C PHE A 166 11.62 4.21 -24.01
N ARG A 167 12.17 3.04 -24.35
CA ARG A 167 11.81 1.78 -23.66
C ARG A 167 12.06 1.84 -22.16
N GLY A 168 13.18 2.44 -21.74
CA GLY A 168 13.49 2.62 -20.32
C GLY A 168 12.47 3.50 -19.59
N MET A 169 12.01 4.58 -20.23
CA MET A 169 10.94 5.45 -19.73
C MET A 169 9.62 4.71 -19.67
N MET A 170 9.24 4.02 -20.76
CA MET A 170 8.00 3.24 -20.83
C MET A 170 7.96 2.14 -19.77
N ARG A 171 9.06 1.42 -19.55
CA ARG A 171 9.21 0.46 -18.46
C ARG A 171 9.06 1.10 -17.08
N ALA A 172 9.62 2.29 -16.86
CA ALA A 172 9.49 3.00 -15.60
C ALA A 172 8.04 3.45 -15.35
N LEU A 173 7.35 3.90 -16.41
CA LEU A 173 5.97 4.37 -16.37
C LEU A 173 4.95 3.21 -16.27
N GLY A 174 5.27 2.04 -16.82
CA GLY A 174 4.39 0.87 -16.78
C GLY A 174 4.28 0.22 -15.39
N TYR A 175 5.10 0.63 -14.41
CA TYR A 175 5.25 -0.04 -13.12
C TYR A 175 5.49 -1.56 -13.27
N SER A 176 5.56 -2.30 -12.17
CA SER A 176 5.91 -3.74 -12.19
C SER A 176 4.96 -4.59 -13.04
N LYS A 177 3.70 -4.18 -13.18
CA LYS A 177 2.65 -4.93 -13.86
C LYS A 177 2.57 -4.73 -15.36
N ASN A 178 2.87 -3.52 -15.85
CA ASN A 178 2.86 -3.22 -17.28
C ASN A 178 4.28 -3.12 -17.87
N THR A 179 5.28 -3.70 -17.21
CA THR A 179 6.64 -3.70 -17.78
C THR A 179 6.70 -4.48 -19.11
N LYS A 180 6.09 -5.68 -19.21
CA LYS A 180 6.19 -6.53 -20.40
C LYS A 180 5.49 -5.98 -21.66
N PRO A 181 4.28 -5.40 -21.59
CA PRO A 181 3.64 -4.80 -22.77
C PRO A 181 4.34 -3.54 -23.27
N PHE A 182 5.25 -2.96 -22.47
CA PHE A 182 5.94 -1.70 -22.73
C PHE A 182 7.43 -1.89 -23.10
N GLU A 183 7.88 -3.14 -23.30
CA GLU A 183 9.24 -3.54 -23.76
C GLU A 183 9.21 -4.07 -25.20
#